data_AF-A0A956S3S6-F1
#
_entry.id   AF-A0A956S3S6-F1
#
_cell.length_a   1.000
_cell.length_b   1.000
_cell.length_c   1.000
_cell.angle_alpha   90.00
_cell.angle_beta   90.00
_cell.angle_gamma   90.00
#
_symmetry.space_group_name_H-M   'P 1'
#
loop_
_entity.id
_entity.type
_entity.pdbx_description
1 polymer ?
#
loop_
_entity_poly.entity_id
_entity_poly.type
_entity_poly.pdbx_seq_one_letter_code
_entity_poly.pdbx_strand_id
1 'polypeptide(L)'
;AESKDDQFWVDIGNFDSVVDFNDEKLRQRNTVDLRDVNGEDAWQWDNEANRTAFEDLRIRRDRAAERSAFMIAGIVANHVISAVHAIWLNKKAGSASAQNATGYRIVWENTPRNDGGRLKFSYAF
;
A
#
# COMPACT_ATOMS: atom_id res chain seq x y z
N ALA A 1 -23.41 -0.23 9.53
CA ALA A 1 -23.52 0.23 8.13
C ALA A 1 -23.58 -1.02 7.29
N GLU A 2 -24.72 -1.30 6.69
CA GLU A 2 -24.85 -2.41 5.73
C GLU A 2 -23.90 -2.14 4.57
N SER A 3 -23.08 -3.12 4.22
CA SER A 3 -22.21 -3.01 3.04
C SER A 3 -23.13 -3.08 1.83
N LYS A 4 -23.37 -1.94 1.17
CA LYS A 4 -24.09 -1.93 -0.11
C LYS A 4 -23.33 -2.82 -1.09
N ASP A 5 -24.06 -3.61 -1.86
CA ASP A 5 -23.47 -4.51 -2.86
C ASP A 5 -22.70 -3.71 -3.92
N ASP A 6 -21.62 -4.25 -4.46
CA ASP A 6 -20.80 -3.55 -5.45
C ASP A 6 -21.63 -3.18 -6.70
N GLN A 7 -22.64 -4.00 -7.02
CA GLN A 7 -23.58 -3.74 -8.11
C GLN A 7 -24.38 -2.45 -7.91
N PHE A 8 -24.70 -2.09 -6.67
CA PHE A 8 -25.41 -0.85 -6.37
C PHE A 8 -24.63 0.38 -6.86
N TRP A 9 -23.32 0.43 -6.58
CA TRP A 9 -22.46 1.54 -7.00
C TRP A 9 -22.20 1.54 -8.52
N VAL A 10 -22.23 0.37 -9.14
CA VAL A 10 -22.20 0.23 -10.60
C VAL A 10 -23.46 0.84 -11.20
N ASP A 11 -24.64 0.49 -10.68
CA ASP A 11 -25.92 0.96 -11.18
C ASP A 11 -26.08 2.48 -11.00
N ILE A 12 -25.65 3.03 -9.84
CA ILE A 12 -25.61 4.47 -9.63
C ILE A 12 -24.76 5.18 -10.69
N GLY A 13 -23.61 4.60 -11.08
CA GLY A 13 -22.77 5.20 -12.13
C GLY A 13 -23.38 5.10 -13.53
N ASN A 14 -24.18 4.07 -13.79
CA ASN A 14 -24.70 3.76 -15.12
C ASN A 14 -26.02 4.47 -15.46
N PHE A 15 -26.81 4.90 -14.47
CA PHE A 15 -28.13 5.49 -14.68
C PHE A 15 -28.26 6.83 -13.95
N ASP A 16 -28.94 7.79 -14.60
CA ASP A 16 -29.14 9.14 -14.04
C ASP A 16 -30.06 9.12 -12.81
N SER A 17 -30.99 8.17 -12.72
CA SER A 17 -31.86 8.00 -11.57
C SER A 17 -32.27 6.55 -11.32
N VAL A 18 -32.81 6.29 -10.13
CA VAL A 18 -33.46 5.02 -9.80
C VAL A 18 -34.66 4.70 -10.70
N VAL A 19 -35.33 5.73 -11.23
CA VAL A 19 -36.44 5.58 -12.18
C VAL A 19 -35.93 5.07 -13.52
N ASP A 20 -34.86 5.67 -14.05
CA ASP A 20 -34.26 5.23 -15.33
C ASP A 20 -33.75 3.79 -15.25
N PHE A 21 -33.15 3.43 -14.11
CA PHE A 21 -32.75 2.07 -13.81
C PHE A 21 -33.95 1.11 -13.82
N ASN A 22 -35.01 1.44 -13.07
CA ASN A 22 -36.20 0.60 -12.99
C ASN A 22 -36.89 0.46 -14.36
N ASP A 23 -36.97 1.53 -15.14
CA ASP A 23 -37.55 1.52 -16.49
C ASP A 23 -36.78 0.58 -17.42
N GLU A 24 -35.44 0.55 -17.34
CA GLU A 24 -34.62 -0.42 -18.08
C GLU A 24 -34.87 -1.86 -17.61
N LYS A 25 -34.97 -2.09 -16.30
CA LYS A 25 -35.28 -3.43 -15.76
C LYS A 25 -36.67 -3.91 -16.19
N LEU A 26 -37.66 -3.02 -16.23
CA LEU A 26 -39.01 -3.33 -16.73
C LEU A 26 -39.01 -3.66 -18.22
N ARG A 27 -38.25 -2.93 -19.05
CA ARG A 27 -38.05 -3.28 -20.48
C ARG A 27 -37.46 -4.68 -20.65
N GLN A 28 -36.56 -5.07 -19.76
CA GLN A 28 -35.95 -6.40 -19.72
C GLN A 28 -36.84 -7.47 -19.07
N ARG A 29 -38.06 -7.13 -18.64
CA ARG A 29 -38.97 -8.00 -17.88
C ARG A 29 -38.35 -8.53 -16.58
N ASN A 30 -37.37 -7.84 -16.03
CA ASN A 30 -36.77 -8.15 -14.74
C ASN A 30 -37.48 -7.33 -13.66
N THR A 31 -38.43 -7.95 -12.97
CA THR A 31 -39.20 -7.30 -11.90
C THR A 31 -38.64 -7.59 -10.50
N VAL A 32 -37.62 -8.44 -10.40
CA VAL A 32 -37.05 -8.88 -9.10
C VAL A 32 -36.06 -7.85 -8.58
N ASP A 33 -35.34 -7.18 -9.48
CA ASP A 33 -34.30 -6.20 -9.15
C ASP A 33 -34.81 -4.75 -9.08
N LEU A 34 -36.13 -4.54 -9.05
CA LEU A 34 -36.70 -3.19 -8.95
C LEU A 34 -36.39 -2.59 -7.59
N ARG A 35 -36.02 -1.31 -7.59
CA ARG A 35 -35.72 -0.55 -6.37
C ARG A 35 -36.86 0.38 -6.01
N ASP A 36 -37.03 0.63 -4.71
CA ASP A 36 -37.99 1.61 -4.23
C ASP A 36 -37.54 3.02 -4.61
N VAL A 37 -38.39 3.72 -5.36
CA VAL A 37 -38.13 5.09 -5.82
C VAL A 37 -38.20 6.13 -4.69
N ASN A 38 -38.83 5.79 -3.56
CA ASN A 38 -38.91 6.63 -2.36
C ASN A 38 -38.08 6.08 -1.19
N GLY A 39 -37.29 5.03 -1.42
CA GLY A 39 -36.47 4.39 -0.40
C GLY A 39 -35.19 5.16 -0.10
N GLU A 40 -34.47 4.73 0.92
CA GLU A 40 -33.16 5.31 1.32
C GLU A 40 -32.06 5.14 0.25
N ASP A 41 -32.25 4.18 -0.65
CA ASP A 41 -31.36 3.86 -1.76
C ASP A 41 -31.76 4.52 -3.09
N ALA A 42 -32.80 5.36 -3.09
CA ALA A 42 -33.17 6.14 -4.25
C ALA A 42 -32.08 7.18 -4.54
N TRP A 43 -31.66 7.27 -5.81
CA TRP A 43 -30.72 8.28 -6.27
C TRP A 43 -31.27 9.03 -7.47
N GLN A 44 -30.76 10.24 -7.63
CA GLN A 44 -30.94 11.06 -8.81
C GLN A 44 -29.72 11.97 -8.93
N TRP A 45 -29.01 11.87 -10.04
CA TRP A 45 -27.91 12.77 -10.35
C TRP A 45 -28.44 14.15 -10.71
N ASP A 46 -27.68 15.17 -10.32
CA ASP A 46 -27.98 16.56 -10.63
C ASP A 46 -27.60 16.91 -12.08
N ASN A 47 -26.50 16.35 -12.59
CA ASN A 47 -26.09 16.45 -13.99
C ASN A 47 -25.21 15.27 -14.43
N GLU A 48 -25.14 15.04 -15.74
CA GLU A 48 -24.36 13.96 -16.35
C GLU A 48 -22.86 14.05 -16.04
N ALA A 49 -22.29 15.26 -16.01
CA ALA A 49 -20.86 15.45 -15.76
C ALA A 49 -20.45 14.94 -14.37
N ASN A 50 -21.29 15.14 -13.35
CA ASN A 50 -21.06 14.63 -12.01
C ASN A 50 -21.17 13.10 -11.95
N ARG A 51 -22.15 12.51 -12.63
CA ARG A 51 -22.28 11.05 -12.75
C ARG A 51 -21.04 10.45 -13.42
N THR A 52 -20.61 11.02 -14.55
CA THR A 52 -19.40 10.56 -15.26
C THR A 52 -18.14 10.73 -14.40
N ALA A 53 -18.00 11.83 -13.67
CA ALA A 53 -16.88 12.03 -12.77
C ALA A 53 -16.84 10.99 -11.63
N PHE A 54 -18.00 10.63 -11.08
CA PHE A 54 -18.13 9.55 -10.10
C PHE A 54 -17.75 8.20 -10.70
N GLU A 55 -18.26 7.87 -11.88
CA GLU A 55 -17.95 6.62 -12.59
C GLU A 55 -16.44 6.50 -12.87
N ASP A 56 -15.84 7.57 -13.39
CA ASP A 56 -14.40 7.64 -13.66
C ASP A 56 -13.56 7.41 -12.41
N LEU A 57 -13.94 8.03 -11.29
CA LEU A 57 -13.25 7.86 -10.02
C LEU A 57 -13.37 6.41 -9.53
N ARG A 58 -14.56 5.82 -9.62
CA ARG A 58 -14.81 4.42 -9.24
C ARG A 58 -13.92 3.47 -10.05
N ILE A 59 -13.93 3.59 -11.39
CA ILE A 59 -13.12 2.72 -12.25
C ILE A 59 -11.61 2.92 -11.98
N ARG A 60 -11.16 4.15 -11.71
CA ARG A 60 -9.75 4.42 -11.34
C ARG A 60 -9.39 3.77 -10.01
N ARG A 61 -10.26 3.85 -9.00
CA ARG A 61 -10.06 3.19 -7.70
C ARG A 61 -9.96 1.68 -7.88
N ASP A 62 -10.87 1.06 -8.62
CA ASP A 62 -10.90 -0.39 -8.80
C ASP A 62 -9.60 -0.87 -9.48
N ARG A 63 -9.17 -0.19 -10.54
CA ARG A 63 -7.87 -0.47 -11.18
C ARG A 63 -6.66 -0.25 -10.26
N ALA A 64 -6.72 0.76 -9.39
CA ALA A 64 -5.64 1.02 -8.43
C ALA A 64 -5.58 -0.09 -7.37
N ALA A 65 -6.73 -0.56 -6.88
CA ALA A 65 -6.82 -1.67 -5.94
C ALA A 65 -6.22 -2.95 -6.55
N GLU A 66 -6.58 -3.29 -7.78
CA GLU A 66 -6.00 -4.42 -8.52
C GLU A 66 -4.47 -4.32 -8.66
N ARG A 67 -3.94 -3.12 -8.96
CA ARG A 67 -2.50 -2.90 -9.14
C ARG A 67 -1.72 -2.85 -7.83
N SER A 68 -2.38 -2.52 -6.73
CA SER A 68 -1.73 -2.36 -5.42
C SER A 68 -1.04 -3.64 -4.94
N ALA A 69 -1.59 -4.81 -5.27
CA ALA A 69 -1.00 -6.11 -4.94
C ALA A 69 0.41 -6.28 -5.53
N PHE A 70 0.60 -5.88 -6.79
CA PHE A 70 1.91 -5.92 -7.45
C PHE A 70 2.89 -4.94 -6.82
N MET A 71 2.43 -3.75 -6.41
CA MET A 71 3.29 -2.79 -5.71
C MET A 71 3.78 -3.34 -4.38
N ILE A 72 2.87 -3.91 -3.58
CA ILE A 72 3.21 -4.54 -2.29
C ILE A 72 4.17 -5.71 -2.52
N ALA A 73 3.91 -6.56 -3.51
CA ALA A 73 4.80 -7.67 -3.86
C ALA A 73 6.20 -7.19 -4.24
N GLY A 74 6.31 -6.10 -5.02
CA GLY A 74 7.60 -5.49 -5.38
C GLY A 74 8.37 -4.96 -4.16
N ILE A 75 7.68 -4.31 -3.22
CA ILE A 75 8.27 -3.84 -1.96
C ILE A 75 8.82 -5.02 -1.16
N VAL A 76 8.03 -6.07 -0.97
CA VAL A 76 8.45 -7.28 -0.25
C VAL A 76 9.65 -7.94 -0.92
N ALA A 77 9.65 -8.07 -2.25
CA ALA A 77 10.77 -8.62 -3.00
C ALA A 77 12.06 -7.81 -2.78
N ASN A 78 11.97 -6.48 -2.82
CA ASN A 78 13.10 -5.59 -2.52
C ASN A 78 13.66 -5.82 -1.11
N HIS A 79 12.79 -6.00 -0.12
CA HIS A 79 13.23 -6.30 1.25
C HIS A 79 13.93 -7.66 1.36
N VAL A 80 13.44 -8.70 0.68
CA VAL A 80 14.09 -10.02 0.68
C VAL A 80 15.49 -9.96 0.05
N ILE A 81 15.61 -9.31 -1.11
CA ILE A 81 16.92 -9.15 -1.79
C ILE A 81 17.90 -8.39 -0.89
N SER A 82 17.42 -7.33 -0.24
CA SER A 82 18.23 -6.53 0.69
C SER A 82 18.70 -7.35 1.88
N ALA A 83 17.82 -8.18 2.47
CA ALA A 83 18.17 -9.05 3.58
C ALA A 83 19.26 -10.08 3.18
N VAL A 84 19.11 -10.70 2.00
CA VAL A 84 20.13 -11.62 1.46
C VAL A 84 21.46 -10.91 1.23
N HIS A 85 21.42 -9.71 0.64
CA HIS A 85 22.63 -8.91 0.40
C HIS A 85 23.32 -8.53 1.71
N ALA A 86 22.57 -8.11 2.74
CA ALA A 86 23.12 -7.76 4.04
C ALA A 86 23.79 -8.96 4.74
N ILE A 87 23.20 -10.15 4.65
CA ILE A 87 23.82 -11.38 5.18
C ILE A 87 25.13 -11.68 4.46
N TRP A 88 25.16 -11.56 3.13
CA TRP A 88 26.38 -11.73 2.34
C TRP A 88 27.46 -10.70 2.69
N LEU A 89 27.07 -9.43 2.82
CA LEU A 89 27.98 -8.36 3.22
C LEU A 89 28.54 -8.63 4.61
N ASN A 90 27.73 -9.06 5.58
CA ASN A 90 28.21 -9.43 6.92
C ASN A 90 29.17 -10.63 6.91
N LYS A 91 28.94 -11.64 6.06
CA LYS A 91 29.89 -12.76 5.91
C LYS A 91 31.22 -12.33 5.30
N LYS A 92 31.19 -11.43 4.30
CA LYS A 92 32.40 -10.86 3.68
C LYS A 92 33.10 -9.85 4.60
N ALA A 93 32.34 -9.07 5.38
CA ALA A 93 32.87 -8.16 6.39
C ALA A 93 33.46 -8.92 7.57
N GLY A 94 32.86 -10.02 8.04
CA GLY A 94 33.46 -10.88 9.07
C GLY A 94 34.83 -11.45 8.67
N SER A 95 35.11 -11.56 7.36
CA SER A 95 36.41 -11.96 6.82
C SER A 95 37.33 -10.77 6.43
N ALA A 96 36.78 -9.58 6.18
CA ALA A 96 37.53 -8.37 5.84
C ALA A 96 37.85 -7.45 7.05
N SER A 97 37.01 -7.43 8.08
CA SER A 97 37.14 -6.60 9.29
C SER A 97 38.32 -6.99 10.18
N ALA A 98 38.90 -8.17 9.96
CA ALA A 98 40.12 -8.60 10.64
C ALA A 98 41.41 -8.21 9.90
N GLN A 99 41.36 -7.80 8.62
CA GLN A 99 42.58 -7.79 7.79
C GLN A 99 43.07 -6.42 7.30
N ASN A 100 42.28 -5.34 7.28
CA ASN A 100 42.82 -4.03 6.82
C ASN A 100 42.14 -2.84 7.50
N ALA A 101 42.31 -2.70 8.82
CA ALA A 101 41.99 -1.43 9.49
C ALA A 101 43.17 -0.46 9.34
N THR A 102 43.36 0.10 8.14
CA THR A 102 44.17 1.31 7.98
C THR A 102 43.35 2.51 8.43
N GLY A 103 43.71 3.11 9.55
CA GLY A 103 42.94 4.21 10.12
C GLY A 103 43.07 4.39 11.64
N TYR A 104 42.39 5.42 12.14
CA TYR A 104 42.37 5.74 13.56
C TYR A 104 41.43 4.78 14.31
N ARG A 105 41.96 4.13 15.34
CA ARG A 105 41.23 3.28 16.27
C ARG A 105 41.19 3.93 17.63
N ILE A 106 39.99 3.95 18.23
CA ILE A 106 39.77 4.38 19.61
C ILE A 106 39.35 3.15 20.40
N VAL A 107 40.09 2.84 21.47
CA VAL A 107 39.79 1.70 22.35
C VAL A 107 39.74 2.18 23.79
N TRP A 108 38.75 1.69 24.52
CA TRP A 108 38.64 1.90 25.96
C TRP A 108 39.42 0.80 26.68
N GLU A 109 40.39 1.19 27.50
CA GLU A 109 41.24 0.26 28.25
C GLU A 109 41.02 0.43 29.75
N ASN A 110 40.76 -0.69 30.42
CA ASN A 110 40.60 -0.75 31.87
C ASN A 110 41.96 -0.94 32.53
N THR A 111 42.39 0.00 33.36
CA THR A 111 43.63 -0.12 34.12
C THR A 111 43.39 -0.90 35.42
N PRO A 112 44.07 -2.03 35.68
CA PRO A 112 43.75 -2.91 36.83
C PRO A 112 43.99 -2.31 38.23
N ARG A 113 44.57 -1.11 38.33
CA ARG A 113 45.10 -0.58 39.60
C ARG A 113 44.47 0.73 40.08
N ASN A 114 43.62 1.35 39.26
CA ASN A 114 42.81 2.52 39.60
C ASN A 114 41.58 2.43 38.69
N ASP A 115 40.38 2.54 39.26
CA ASP A 115 39.07 2.38 38.60
C ASP A 115 38.77 3.44 37.50
N GLY A 116 39.78 4.16 37.03
CA GLY A 116 39.70 5.05 35.89
C GLY A 116 39.96 4.30 34.59
N GLY A 117 38.93 4.23 33.74
CA GLY A 117 39.09 3.86 32.33
C GLY A 117 39.82 4.97 31.56
N ARG A 118 40.70 4.59 30.64
CA ARG A 118 41.42 5.53 29.76
C ARG A 118 41.06 5.29 28.30
N LEU A 119 40.95 6.38 27.54
CA LEU A 119 40.77 6.34 26.09
C LEU A 119 42.16 6.29 25.43
N LYS A 120 42.41 5.27 24.61
CA LYS A 120 43.63 5.17 23.81
C LYS A 120 43.29 5.41 22.34
N PHE A 121 44.04 6.32 21.73
CA PHE A 121 43.99 6.62 20.31
C PHE A 121 45.22 5.96 19.66
N SER A 122 45.00 5.12 18.65
CA SER A 122 46.07 4.45 17.91
C SER A 122 45.79 4.52 16.42
N TYR A 123 46.79 4.85 15.62
CA TYR A 123 46.70 4.81 14.17
C TYR A 123 47.44 3.57 13.66
N ALA A 124 46.80 2.78 12.79
CA ALA A 124 47.41 1.62 12.14
C ALA A 124 47.58 1.92 10.64
N PHE A 125 48.78 1.65 10.12
CA PHE A 125 49.19 1.76 8.72
C PHE A 125 49.25 0.38 8.05
#